data_AF-A0A326RPP7-F1
#
_entry.id   AF-A0A326RPP7-F1
#
_cell.length_a   1.000
_cell.length_b   1.000
_cell.length_c   1.000
_cell.angle_alpha   90.00
_cell.angle_beta   90.00
_cell.angle_gamma   90.00
#
_symmetry.space_group_name_H-M   'P 1'
#
loop_
_entity.id
_entity.type
_entity.pdbx_description
1 polymer ?
#
loop_
_entity_poly.entity_id
_entity_poly.type
_entity_poly.pdbx_seq_one_letter_code
_entity_poly.pdbx_strand_id
1 'polypeptide(L)'
;MINYFKKLFSGYATARRQVSGVICRYQYAGKPVFFDPMLMLREFLHRSSTESVQKEPVTGFEEEINQFFVTPIQDVEPSVICTCEYQGRELKVFRFSLKEGTFPLSIYRFYWGGELLGQFRRKYDYGSQVSDLYEELYSKYPIQQQEKWTKLLVNTQTGGLIFLEKFGHSQLWYFPDAERFQEWRSLIKSGV
;
A
#
# COMPACT_ATOMS: atom_id res chain seq x y z
N MET A 1 -27.66 -1.73 21.74
CA MET A 1 -27.87 -0.27 21.81
C MET A 1 -26.59 0.55 22.02
N ILE A 2 -25.55 0.04 22.69
CA ILE A 2 -24.30 0.78 22.98
C ILE A 2 -23.51 1.22 21.72
N ASN A 3 -23.62 0.49 20.60
CA ASN A 3 -22.94 0.85 19.35
C ASN A 3 -23.59 2.01 18.58
N TYR A 4 -24.85 2.35 18.85
CA TYR A 4 -25.56 3.41 18.13
C TYR A 4 -25.11 4.80 18.60
N PHE A 5 -24.89 4.96 19.92
CA PHE A 5 -24.42 6.22 20.52
C PHE A 5 -22.96 6.56 20.18
N LYS A 6 -22.09 5.57 19.97
CA LYS A 6 -20.69 5.82 19.54
C LYS A 6 -20.59 6.43 18.15
N LYS A 7 -21.54 6.12 17.25
CA LYS A 7 -21.55 6.63 15.88
C LYS A 7 -21.85 8.14 15.81
N LEU A 8 -22.58 8.67 16.81
CA LEU A 8 -22.96 10.08 16.89
C LEU A 8 -21.81 11.02 17.27
N PHE A 9 -20.77 10.53 17.95
CA PHE A 9 -19.65 11.37 18.40
C PHE A 9 -18.37 11.27 17.54
N SER A 10 -18.17 10.17 16.81
CA SER A 10 -16.97 9.99 15.98
C SER A 10 -17.24 9.93 14.48
N GLY A 11 -18.49 9.76 14.03
CA GLY A 11 -18.80 9.49 12.62
C GLY A 11 -18.45 8.07 12.13
N TYR A 12 -17.73 7.27 12.92
CA TYR A 12 -17.32 5.91 12.56
C TYR A 12 -18.23 4.81 13.15
N ALA A 13 -18.61 3.86 12.31
CA ALA A 13 -19.15 2.57 12.76
C ALA A 13 -18.01 1.57 13.00
N THR A 14 -18.18 0.65 13.96
CA THR A 14 -17.18 -0.40 14.24
C THR A 14 -17.72 -1.78 13.85
N ALA A 15 -16.87 -2.63 13.26
CA ALA A 15 -17.15 -4.04 13.00
C ALA A 15 -15.94 -4.91 13.36
N ARG A 16 -16.17 -6.15 13.78
CA ARG A 16 -15.15 -7.16 14.02
C ARG A 16 -15.27 -8.25 12.95
N ARG A 17 -14.17 -8.65 12.32
CA ARG A 17 -14.12 -9.73 11.33
C ARG A 17 -12.91 -10.61 11.57
N GLN A 18 -13.04 -11.89 11.24
CA GLN A 18 -11.89 -12.78 11.15
C GLN A 18 -11.47 -12.85 9.68
N VAL A 19 -10.21 -12.50 9.39
CA VAL A 19 -9.61 -12.51 8.05
C VAL A 19 -8.27 -13.24 8.14
N SER A 20 -8.05 -14.23 7.28
CA SER A 20 -6.91 -15.16 7.36
C SER A 20 -6.62 -15.69 8.78
N GLY A 21 -7.67 -16.03 9.54
CA GLY A 21 -7.55 -16.54 10.91
C GLY A 21 -7.28 -15.47 11.98
N VAL A 22 -6.94 -14.24 11.58
CA VAL A 22 -6.67 -13.11 12.48
C VAL A 22 -7.92 -12.28 12.71
N ILE A 23 -8.17 -11.93 13.96
CA ILE A 23 -9.28 -11.07 14.34
C ILE A 23 -8.89 -9.61 14.07
N CYS A 24 -9.61 -8.98 13.15
CA CYS A 24 -9.46 -7.58 12.80
C CYS A 24 -10.67 -6.76 13.27
N ARG A 25 -10.39 -5.58 13.83
CA ARG A 25 -11.37 -4.54 14.15
C ARG A 25 -11.32 -3.46 13.09
N TYR A 26 -12.46 -3.15 12.50
CA TYR A 26 -12.63 -2.11 11.49
C TYR A 26 -13.44 -0.96 12.07
N GLN A 27 -12.99 0.26 11.87
CA GLN A 27 -13.75 1.49 12.05
C GLN A 27 -13.93 2.09 10.66
N TYR A 28 -15.16 2.42 10.25
CA TYR A 28 -15.42 2.96 8.91
C TYR A 28 -16.47 4.07 8.91
N ALA A 29 -16.29 5.04 8.02
CA ALA A 29 -17.28 6.07 7.72
C ALA A 29 -18.04 5.69 6.44
N GLY A 30 -19.38 5.78 6.47
CA GLY A 30 -20.22 5.43 5.31
C GLY A 30 -20.31 3.93 5.03
N LYS A 31 -20.13 3.53 3.76
CA LYS A 31 -20.25 2.13 3.32
C LYS A 31 -19.05 1.30 3.79
N PRO A 32 -19.26 0.16 4.47
CA PRO A 32 -18.15 -0.66 4.94
C PRO A 32 -17.35 -1.22 3.76
N VAL A 33 -16.04 -1.01 3.79
CA VAL A 33 -15.06 -1.67 2.92
C VAL A 33 -14.12 -2.45 3.81
N PHE A 34 -14.25 -3.78 3.80
CA PHE A 34 -13.37 -4.68 4.54
C PHE A 34 -12.26 -5.17 3.60
N PHE A 35 -11.05 -5.28 4.12
CA PHE A 35 -9.88 -5.73 3.38
C PHE A 35 -8.97 -6.53 4.31
N ASP A 36 -8.24 -7.51 3.79
CA ASP A 36 -7.30 -8.29 4.60
C ASP A 36 -5.88 -7.68 4.51
N PRO A 37 -5.39 -7.01 5.56
CA PRO A 37 -4.09 -6.34 5.50
C PRO A 37 -2.93 -7.32 5.39
N MET A 38 -3.06 -8.53 5.93
CA MET A 38 -2.02 -9.55 5.87
C MET A 38 -1.94 -10.16 4.47
N LEU A 39 -3.09 -10.45 3.87
CA LEU A 39 -3.15 -10.92 2.48
C LEU A 39 -2.56 -9.88 1.53
N MET A 40 -2.89 -8.59 1.68
CA MET A 40 -2.35 -7.53 0.83
C MET A 40 -0.81 -7.48 0.87
N LEU A 41 -0.21 -7.57 2.05
CA LEU A 41 1.24 -7.57 2.18
C LEU A 41 1.88 -8.88 1.68
N ARG A 42 1.21 -10.02 1.82
CA ARG A 42 1.63 -11.30 1.22
C ARG A 42 1.55 -11.26 -0.30
N GLU A 43 0.51 -10.67 -0.87
CA GLU A 43 0.37 -10.46 -2.32
C GLU A 43 1.46 -9.56 -2.86
N PHE A 44 1.85 -8.51 -2.12
CA PHE A 44 3.03 -7.72 -2.46
C PHE A 44 4.27 -8.61 -2.52
N LEU A 45 4.59 -9.35 -1.46
CA LEU A 45 5.76 -10.23 -1.40
C LEU A 45 5.81 -11.24 -2.55
N HIS A 46 4.67 -11.86 -2.86
CA HIS A 46 4.58 -12.80 -3.97
C HIS A 46 4.86 -12.09 -5.29
N ARG A 47 4.14 -10.99 -5.57
CA ARG A 47 4.19 -10.29 -6.87
C ARG A 47 5.52 -9.57 -7.11
N SER A 48 6.18 -9.07 -6.07
CA SER A 48 7.49 -8.42 -6.17
C SER A 48 8.64 -9.42 -6.30
N SER A 49 8.38 -10.71 -6.09
CA SER A 49 9.38 -11.78 -6.20
C SER A 49 9.30 -12.59 -7.49
N THR A 50 8.29 -12.36 -8.34
CA THR A 50 8.14 -13.08 -9.61
C THR A 50 9.25 -12.72 -10.59
N GLU A 51 9.66 -13.67 -11.43
CA GLU A 51 10.74 -13.49 -12.42
C GLU A 51 10.50 -12.34 -13.40
N SER A 52 9.24 -11.96 -13.64
CA SER A 52 8.87 -10.82 -14.51
C SER A 52 9.05 -9.44 -13.87
N VAL A 53 9.56 -9.37 -12.63
CA VAL A 53 9.85 -8.10 -11.95
C VAL A 53 11.24 -7.63 -12.34
N GLN A 54 11.31 -6.52 -13.05
CA GLN A 54 12.59 -5.85 -13.25
C GLN A 54 13.08 -5.27 -11.92
N LYS A 55 14.36 -5.47 -11.62
CA LYS A 55 15.05 -4.88 -10.48
C LYS A 55 16.14 -3.98 -11.00
N GLU A 56 15.94 -2.67 -10.90
CA GLU A 56 16.92 -1.68 -11.35
C GLU A 56 17.39 -0.81 -10.19
N PRO A 57 18.71 -0.54 -10.08
CA PRO A 57 19.22 0.51 -9.21
C PRO A 57 18.97 1.86 -9.90
N VAL A 58 17.71 2.33 -9.92
CA VAL A 58 17.39 3.64 -10.51
C VAL A 58 17.72 4.73 -9.50
N THR A 59 18.91 5.31 -9.62
CA THR A 59 19.31 6.48 -8.84
C THR A 59 18.67 7.76 -9.39
N GLY A 60 18.07 8.58 -8.54
CA GLY A 60 17.48 9.88 -8.92
C GLY A 60 15.98 9.86 -9.21
N PHE A 61 15.36 8.68 -9.29
CA PHE A 61 13.93 8.49 -9.59
C PHE A 61 12.99 8.60 -8.38
N GLU A 62 13.56 8.70 -7.18
CA GLU A 62 12.79 8.74 -5.94
C GLU A 62 11.93 9.99 -5.83
N GLU A 63 12.42 11.13 -6.29
CA GLU A 63 11.66 12.39 -6.21
C GLU A 63 10.40 12.32 -7.08
N GLU A 64 10.51 11.81 -8.32
CA GLU A 64 9.36 11.66 -9.22
C GLU A 64 8.36 10.59 -8.77
N ILE A 65 8.76 9.63 -7.94
CA ILE A 65 7.79 8.69 -7.37
C ILE A 65 7.22 9.21 -6.04
N ASN A 66 8.03 9.87 -5.23
CA ASN A 66 7.64 10.35 -3.91
C ASN A 66 6.42 11.25 -4.01
N GLN A 67 6.28 12.06 -5.07
CA GLN A 67 5.07 12.86 -5.31
C GLN A 67 3.75 12.04 -5.30
N PHE A 68 3.77 10.74 -5.66
CA PHE A 68 2.59 9.88 -5.63
C PHE A 68 2.23 9.39 -4.22
N PHE A 69 3.18 9.43 -3.27
CA PHE A 69 3.01 8.97 -1.89
C PHE A 69 2.98 10.10 -0.85
N VAL A 70 3.52 11.27 -1.22
CA VAL A 70 3.56 12.49 -0.42
C VAL A 70 2.22 13.24 -0.45
N THR A 71 1.16 12.65 -1.03
CA THR A 71 -0.20 13.24 -1.00
C THR A 71 -0.50 13.73 0.43
N PRO A 72 -0.83 15.03 0.62
CA PRO A 72 -1.13 15.57 1.94
C PRO A 72 -2.46 14.98 2.41
N ILE A 73 -2.35 13.86 3.12
CA ILE A 73 -3.44 13.21 3.86
C ILE A 73 -3.63 13.90 5.21
N GLN A 74 -2.85 14.95 5.51
CA GLN A 74 -2.85 15.63 6.81
C GLN A 74 -4.25 16.15 7.21
N ASP A 75 -5.10 16.48 6.23
CA ASP A 75 -6.47 16.96 6.48
C ASP A 75 -7.57 15.99 5.99
N VAL A 76 -7.20 14.78 5.57
CA VAL A 76 -8.18 13.78 5.10
C VAL A 76 -8.33 12.69 6.14
N GLU A 77 -9.53 12.56 6.67
CA GLU A 77 -9.83 11.45 7.56
C GLU A 77 -9.84 10.09 6.83
N PRO A 78 -9.33 9.02 7.47
CA PRO A 78 -9.30 7.69 6.89
C PRO A 78 -10.72 7.11 6.74
N SER A 79 -11.16 6.82 5.52
CA SER A 79 -12.45 6.15 5.27
C SER A 79 -12.62 4.83 6.04
N VAL A 80 -11.51 4.10 6.29
CA VAL A 80 -11.49 2.89 7.11
C VAL A 80 -10.19 2.83 7.93
N ILE A 81 -10.30 2.47 9.19
CA ILE A 81 -9.19 2.11 10.08
C ILE A 81 -9.34 0.62 10.40
N CYS A 82 -8.35 -0.19 10.04
CA CYS A 82 -8.27 -1.60 10.42
C CYS A 82 -7.19 -1.77 11.49
N THR A 83 -7.47 -2.56 12.51
CA THR A 83 -6.50 -2.89 13.55
C THR A 83 -6.59 -4.38 13.89
N CYS A 84 -5.45 -5.06 13.93
CA CYS A 84 -5.34 -6.42 14.39
C CYS A 84 -4.05 -6.64 15.18
N GLU A 85 -4.06 -7.69 15.99
CA GLU A 85 -2.86 -8.17 16.67
C GLU A 85 -2.32 -9.39 15.93
N TYR A 86 -1.02 -9.41 15.71
CA TYR A 86 -0.30 -10.54 15.13
C TYR A 86 1.01 -10.73 15.88
N GLN A 87 1.27 -11.94 16.37
CA GLN A 87 2.46 -12.27 17.18
C GLN A 87 2.75 -11.24 18.31
N GLY A 88 1.71 -10.78 19.00
CA GLY A 88 1.84 -9.83 20.11
C GLY A 88 2.15 -8.39 19.71
N ARG A 89 2.12 -8.04 18.41
CA ARG A 89 2.30 -6.67 17.91
C ARG A 89 1.05 -6.20 17.14
N GLU A 90 0.76 -4.91 17.23
CA GLU A 90 -0.35 -4.28 16.53
C GLU A 90 0.02 -4.00 15.06
N LEU A 91 -0.82 -4.48 14.14
CA LEU A 91 -0.89 -4.01 12.76
C LEU A 91 -2.10 -3.08 12.61
N LYS A 92 -1.84 -1.81 12.33
CA LYS A 92 -2.86 -0.79 12.10
C LYS A 92 -2.78 -0.30 10.66
N VAL A 93 -3.91 -0.28 9.96
CA VAL A 93 -3.97 0.16 8.57
C VAL A 93 -5.02 1.23 8.39
N PHE A 94 -4.60 2.37 7.86
CA PHE A 94 -5.48 3.48 7.50
C PHE A 94 -5.73 3.44 6.00
N ARG A 95 -7.01 3.38 5.60
CA ARG A 95 -7.43 3.43 4.20
C ARG A 95 -8.11 4.75 3.91
N PHE A 96 -7.60 5.46 2.91
CA PHE A 96 -8.15 6.69 2.38
C PHE A 96 -8.81 6.42 1.03
N SER A 97 -10.00 6.97 0.83
CA SER A 97 -10.69 6.96 -0.47
C SER A 97 -10.67 8.38 -1.02
N LEU A 98 -10.00 8.57 -2.14
CA LEU A 98 -9.79 9.87 -2.77
C LEU A 98 -10.22 9.80 -4.25
N LYS A 99 -10.13 10.95 -4.93
CA LYS A 99 -10.30 11.07 -6.37
C LYS A 99 -9.15 11.88 -6.94
N GLU A 100 -8.58 11.44 -8.05
CA GLU A 100 -7.52 12.15 -8.78
C GLU A 100 -8.00 12.35 -10.23
N GLY A 101 -8.37 13.58 -10.58
CA GLY A 101 -9.10 13.86 -11.81
C GLY A 101 -10.47 13.18 -11.81
N THR A 102 -10.71 12.31 -12.79
CA THR A 102 -11.95 11.52 -12.91
C THR A 102 -11.88 10.16 -12.23
N PHE A 103 -10.69 9.68 -11.87
CA PHE A 103 -10.47 8.31 -11.40
C PHE A 103 -10.51 8.21 -9.87
N PRO A 104 -11.20 7.18 -9.32
CA PRO A 104 -11.07 6.84 -7.91
C PRO A 104 -9.63 6.46 -7.54
N LEU A 105 -9.26 6.72 -6.29
CA LEU A 105 -7.96 6.42 -5.71
C LEU A 105 -8.14 5.81 -4.33
N SER A 106 -7.43 4.73 -4.03
CA SER A 106 -7.34 4.17 -2.68
C SER A 106 -5.89 4.19 -2.21
N ILE A 107 -5.66 4.74 -1.02
CA ILE A 107 -4.35 4.76 -0.36
C ILE A 107 -4.47 4.01 0.96
N TYR A 108 -3.51 3.15 1.24
CA TYR A 108 -3.39 2.38 2.47
C TYR A 108 -2.07 2.72 3.14
N ARG A 109 -2.08 3.04 4.42
CA ARG A 109 -0.87 3.23 5.23
C ARG A 109 -0.82 2.16 6.31
N PHE A 110 0.20 1.32 6.26
CA PHE A 110 0.41 0.20 7.18
C PHE A 110 1.36 0.65 8.28
N TYR A 111 0.93 0.48 9.53
CA TYR A 111 1.72 0.74 10.73
C TYR A 111 1.91 -0.56 11.50
N TRP A 112 3.14 -0.86 11.89
CA TRP A 112 3.49 -2.05 12.65
C TRP A 112 4.19 -1.64 13.94
N GLY A 113 3.58 -1.95 15.08
CA GLY A 113 4.09 -1.50 16.38
C GLY A 113 4.06 0.02 16.55
N GLY A 114 3.13 0.71 15.90
CA GLY A 114 2.97 2.17 15.99
C GLY A 114 3.76 2.99 14.97
N GLU A 115 4.69 2.39 14.23
CA GLU A 115 5.51 3.11 13.24
C GLU A 115 5.21 2.63 11.81
N LEU A 116 5.46 3.50 10.83
CA LEU A 116 5.11 3.27 9.43
C LEU A 116 5.91 2.09 8.87
N LEU A 117 5.21 1.05 8.45
CA LEU A 117 5.78 -0.08 7.72
C LEU A 117 5.87 0.25 6.23
N GLY A 118 4.79 0.76 5.65
CA GLY A 118 4.72 1.06 4.22
C GLY A 118 3.38 1.59 3.76
N GLN A 119 3.29 1.90 2.48
CA GLN A 119 2.12 2.48 1.83
C GLN A 119 1.78 1.70 0.57
N PHE A 120 0.49 1.61 0.28
CA PHE A 120 -0.03 1.07 -0.97
C PHE A 120 -1.02 2.03 -1.59
N ARG A 121 -0.85 2.31 -2.87
CA ARG A 121 -1.69 3.20 -3.65
C ARG A 121 -2.25 2.45 -4.86
N ARG A 122 -3.56 2.52 -5.06
CA ARG A 122 -4.26 1.98 -6.23
C ARG A 122 -5.14 3.06 -6.87
N LYS A 123 -4.81 3.45 -8.10
CA LYS A 123 -5.62 4.37 -8.92
C LYS A 123 -6.41 3.57 -9.94
N TYR A 124 -7.72 3.77 -10.03
CA TYR A 124 -8.61 2.98 -10.89
C TYR A 124 -8.65 3.53 -12.33
N ASP A 125 -7.50 3.54 -12.99
CA ASP A 125 -7.21 4.21 -14.27
C ASP A 125 -6.80 3.25 -15.39
N TYR A 126 -7.16 1.97 -15.26
CA TYR A 126 -6.73 0.90 -16.17
C TYR A 126 -5.21 0.77 -16.38
N GLY A 127 -4.41 1.28 -15.44
CA GLY A 127 -2.95 1.21 -15.51
C GLY A 127 -2.29 2.31 -16.33
N SER A 128 -3.02 3.36 -16.71
CA SER A 128 -2.46 4.45 -17.53
C SER A 128 -1.32 5.14 -16.81
N GLN A 129 -1.48 5.52 -15.54
CA GLN A 129 -0.43 6.24 -14.79
C GLN A 129 0.87 5.45 -14.66
N VAL A 130 0.82 4.13 -14.42
CA VAL A 130 2.03 3.30 -14.39
C VAL A 130 2.64 3.15 -15.79
N SER A 131 1.81 3.12 -16.84
CA SER A 131 2.31 3.08 -18.23
C SER A 131 3.06 4.37 -18.57
N ASP A 132 2.47 5.53 -18.26
CA ASP A 132 3.07 6.85 -18.46
C ASP A 132 4.38 6.99 -17.66
N LEU A 133 4.41 6.50 -16.42
CA LEU A 133 5.61 6.51 -15.57
C LEU A 133 6.72 5.63 -16.14
N TYR A 134 6.40 4.49 -16.75
CA TYR A 134 7.40 3.67 -17.45
C TYR A 134 7.97 4.40 -18.67
N GLU A 135 7.13 5.05 -19.48
CA GLU A 135 7.60 5.83 -20.63
C GLU A 135 8.52 6.98 -20.20
N GLU A 136 8.16 7.71 -19.15
CA GLU A 136 8.98 8.77 -18.58
C GLU A 136 10.34 8.22 -18.12
N LEU A 137 10.33 7.10 -17.40
CA LEU A 137 11.53 6.42 -16.95
C LEU A 137 12.47 6.04 -18.09
N TYR A 138 11.94 5.46 -19.16
CA TYR A 138 12.75 5.07 -20.33
C TYR A 138 13.35 6.27 -21.04
N SER A 139 12.65 7.40 -21.05
CA SER A 139 13.15 8.61 -21.69
C SER A 139 14.32 9.25 -20.93
N LYS A 140 14.35 9.07 -19.60
CA LYS A 140 15.31 9.72 -18.70
C LYS A 140 16.50 8.85 -18.33
N TYR A 141 16.31 7.53 -18.22
CA TYR A 141 17.29 6.61 -17.66
C TYR A 141 17.66 5.51 -18.67
N PRO A 142 18.92 5.04 -18.69
CA PRO A 142 19.40 4.03 -19.63
C PRO A 142 18.92 2.61 -19.23
N ILE A 143 17.61 2.45 -19.14
CA ILE A 143 16.94 1.22 -18.75
C ILE A 143 16.69 0.38 -20.01
N GLN A 144 17.04 -0.91 -19.98
CA GLN A 144 16.76 -1.81 -21.11
C GLN A 144 15.26 -1.97 -21.30
N GLN A 145 14.74 -1.44 -22.41
CA GLN A 145 13.35 -1.60 -22.80
C GLN A 145 13.06 -3.07 -23.11
N GLN A 146 12.36 -3.76 -22.22
CA GLN A 146 11.73 -5.05 -22.59
C GLN A 146 10.29 -4.77 -23.02
N GLU A 147 9.82 -5.48 -24.03
CA GLU A 147 8.62 -5.13 -24.79
C GLU A 147 7.32 -4.94 -23.98
N LYS A 148 7.20 -5.42 -22.73
CA LYS A 148 5.97 -5.29 -21.92
C LYS A 148 6.24 -5.22 -20.42
N TRP A 149 6.73 -4.08 -19.93
CA TRP A 149 6.86 -3.87 -18.50
C TRP A 149 5.50 -3.73 -17.84
N THR A 150 5.25 -4.60 -16.86
CA THR A 150 4.06 -4.51 -16.01
C THR A 150 4.43 -4.44 -14.54
N LYS A 151 5.72 -4.60 -14.19
CA LYS A 151 6.23 -4.64 -12.81
C LYS A 151 7.67 -4.12 -12.75
N LEU A 152 7.93 -3.20 -11.82
CA LEU A 152 9.25 -2.65 -11.55
C LEU A 152 9.45 -2.54 -10.05
N LEU A 153 10.60 -3.01 -9.56
CA LEU A 153 11.02 -2.91 -8.17
C LEU A 153 12.32 -2.10 -8.09
N VAL A 154 12.31 -1.04 -7.30
CA VAL A 154 13.43 -0.10 -7.16
C VAL A 154 13.79 0.02 -5.68
N ASN A 155 15.08 -0.07 -5.36
CA ASN A 155 15.60 0.31 -4.05
C ASN A 155 15.88 1.81 -4.04
N THR A 156 15.46 2.50 -2.99
CA THR A 156 15.72 3.93 -2.83
C THR A 156 17.10 4.17 -2.20
N GLN A 157 17.72 5.31 -2.48
CA GLN A 157 18.98 5.79 -1.90
C GLN A 157 18.86 5.93 -0.38
N THR A 158 17.65 6.22 0.11
CA THR A 158 17.35 6.27 1.55
C THR A 158 17.18 4.90 2.21
N GLY A 159 17.40 3.79 1.50
CA GLY A 159 17.24 2.43 2.04
C GLY A 159 15.80 1.89 2.02
N GLY A 160 14.91 2.54 1.28
CA GLY A 160 13.53 2.12 1.06
C GLY A 160 13.35 1.25 -0.19
N LEU A 161 12.10 0.89 -0.46
CA LEU A 161 11.70 0.01 -1.55
C LEU A 161 10.43 0.53 -2.21
N ILE A 162 10.44 0.66 -3.53
CA ILE A 162 9.28 1.04 -4.34
C ILE A 162 8.96 -0.08 -5.31
N PHE A 163 7.68 -0.42 -5.42
CA PHE A 163 7.19 -1.37 -6.41
C PHE A 163 6.03 -0.79 -7.20
N LEU A 164 6.20 -0.74 -8.51
CA LEU A 164 5.22 -0.23 -9.46
C LEU A 164 4.69 -1.43 -10.25
N GLU A 165 3.37 -1.55 -10.38
CA GLU A 165 2.79 -2.56 -11.24
C GLU A 165 1.50 -2.10 -11.93
N LYS A 166 1.29 -2.65 -13.13
CA LYS A 166 0.02 -2.61 -13.85
C LYS A 166 -0.70 -3.94 -13.63
N PHE A 167 -1.66 -3.94 -12.70
CA PHE A 167 -2.48 -5.12 -12.40
C PHE A 167 -3.95 -4.75 -12.43
N GLY A 168 -4.52 -4.73 -13.64
CA GLY A 168 -5.85 -4.17 -13.96
C GLY A 168 -5.92 -2.64 -13.83
N HIS A 169 -5.17 -2.07 -12.90
CA HIS A 169 -5.11 -0.67 -12.50
C HIS A 169 -3.68 -0.31 -12.08
N SER A 170 -3.36 0.97 -12.04
CA SER A 170 -2.08 1.47 -11.53
C SER A 170 -1.95 1.16 -10.04
N GLN A 171 -0.90 0.43 -9.67
CA GLN A 171 -0.60 0.03 -8.29
C GLN A 171 0.83 0.40 -7.94
N LEU A 172 0.99 1.03 -6.78
CA LEU A 172 2.28 1.46 -6.28
C LEU A 172 2.40 1.08 -4.81
N TRP A 173 3.52 0.46 -4.45
CA TRP A 173 3.91 0.20 -3.07
C TRP A 173 5.16 1.00 -2.73
N TYR A 174 5.23 1.45 -1.49
CA TYR A 174 6.39 2.12 -0.95
C TYR A 174 6.65 1.69 0.48
N PHE A 175 7.85 1.21 0.75
CA PHE A 175 8.35 0.90 2.09
C PHE A 175 9.53 1.85 2.35
N PRO A 176 9.40 2.84 3.25
CA PRO A 176 10.47 3.82 3.47
C PRO A 176 11.74 3.20 4.06
N ASP A 177 11.60 2.06 4.73
CA ASP A 177 12.67 1.30 5.36
C ASP A 177 12.54 -0.16 4.93
N ALA A 178 13.41 -0.59 4.01
CA ALA A 178 13.39 -1.94 3.48
C ALA A 178 13.84 -2.98 4.51
N GLU A 179 14.73 -2.62 5.44
CA GLU A 179 15.22 -3.52 6.49
C GLU A 179 14.08 -3.86 7.46
N ARG A 180 13.37 -2.84 7.95
CA ARG A 180 12.16 -3.01 8.78
C ARG A 180 11.11 -3.85 8.07
N PHE A 181 10.93 -3.65 6.76
CA PHE A 181 10.02 -4.49 5.99
C PHE A 181 10.50 -5.96 5.92
N GLN A 182 11.81 -6.22 5.80
CA GLN A 182 12.35 -7.59 5.88
C GLN A 182 12.18 -8.20 7.28
N GLU A 183 12.35 -7.43 8.35
CA GLU A 183 12.06 -7.89 9.72
C GLU A 183 10.61 -8.36 9.84
N TRP A 184 9.65 -7.52 9.43
CA TRP A 184 8.23 -7.89 9.40
C TRP A 184 7.98 -9.14 8.53
N ARG A 185 8.64 -9.25 7.37
CA ARG A 185 8.53 -10.42 6.48
C ARG A 185 9.01 -11.70 7.17
N SER A 186 10.10 -11.63 7.93
CA SER A 186 10.67 -12.78 8.64
C SER A 186 9.70 -13.33 9.69
N LEU A 187 8.97 -12.45 10.38
CA LEU A 187 7.97 -12.79 11.38
C LEU A 187 6.79 -13.56 10.78
N ILE A 188 6.41 -13.28 9.54
CA ILE A 188 5.29 -13.97 8.89
C ILE A 188 5.69 -15.34 8.35
N LYS A 189 6.95 -15.50 7.93
CA LYS A 189 7.46 -16.80 7.50
C LYS A 189 7.60 -17.80 8.65
N SER A 190 7.85 -17.34 9.87
CA SER A 190 7.97 -18.20 11.06
C SER A 190 6.61 -18.60 11.67
N GLY A 191 5.51 -18.00 11.22
CA GLY A 191 4.15 -18.26 11.72
C GLY A 191 3.30 -19.18 10.83
N VAL A 192 3.92 -19.90 9.88
CA VAL A 192 3.30 -20.92 9.02
C VAL A 192 3.97 -22.26 9.28
#